data_AF-A0A9D8AIX6-F1
#
_entry.id   AF-A0A9D8AIX6-F1
#
_cell.length_a   1.000
_cell.length_b   1.000
_cell.length_c   1.000
_cell.angle_alpha   90.00
_cell.angle_beta   90.00
_cell.angle_gamma   90.00
#
_symmetry.space_group_name_H-M   'P 1'
#
loop_
_entity.id
_entity.type
_entity.pdbx_description
1 polymer ?
#
loop_
_entity_poly.entity_id
_entity_poly.type
_entity_poly.pdbx_seq_one_letter_code
_entity_poly.pdbx_strand_id
1 'polypeptide(L)'
;MTAKEIINILKKGEGYTSEFKESRNALPANIFETVCAFLNRFSPHPKNPAIVKFFQQMGRAEELGSGIRNIKQYLPLYSKQSKFEFIEGDTFKTIITYEEPDATMQETMQETMQVNHLILKCVGEISVNQLMKVLKLKNRDNFRKIYMKPAIENGLIEMTIPDQPKNRNQKYRLTKKGEMFRKTIGQQK
;
A
#
# COMPACT_ATOMS: atom_id res chain seq x y z
N MET A 1 11.53 -40.62 -2.87
CA MET A 1 12.45 -40.43 -4.01
C MET A 1 13.04 -41.78 -4.34
N THR A 2 12.85 -42.28 -5.57
CA THR A 2 13.33 -43.61 -5.99
C THR A 2 14.71 -43.53 -6.64
N ALA A 3 15.46 -44.63 -6.66
CA ALA A 3 16.82 -44.66 -7.27
C ALA A 3 16.81 -44.24 -8.76
N LYS A 4 15.74 -44.54 -9.49
CA LYS A 4 15.56 -44.10 -10.89
C LYS A 4 15.36 -42.59 -11.01
N GLU A 5 14.65 -41.96 -10.08
CA GLU A 5 14.48 -40.50 -10.03
C GLU A 5 15.81 -39.80 -9.76
N ILE A 6 16.61 -40.33 -8.83
CA ILE A 6 17.94 -39.77 -8.50
C ILE A 6 18.86 -39.80 -9.71
N ILE A 7 18.93 -40.93 -10.43
CA ILE A 7 19.75 -41.06 -11.64
C ILE A 7 19.29 -40.07 -12.73
N ASN A 8 17.98 -39.85 -12.87
CA ASN A 8 17.45 -38.86 -13.82
C ASN A 8 17.80 -37.42 -13.43
N ILE A 9 17.84 -37.09 -12.13
CA ILE A 9 18.28 -35.79 -11.64
C ILE A 9 19.78 -35.60 -11.89
N LEU A 10 20.60 -36.60 -11.58
CA LEU A 10 22.05 -36.57 -11.82
C LEU A 10 22.39 -36.38 -13.30
N LYS A 11 21.65 -37.04 -14.21
CA LYS A 11 21.84 -36.87 -15.67
C LYS A 11 21.48 -35.47 -16.17
N LYS A 12 20.58 -34.76 -15.50
CA LYS A 12 20.19 -33.38 -15.85
C LYS A 12 21.23 -32.34 -15.42
N GLY A 13 22.14 -32.71 -14.52
CA GLY A 13 23.18 -31.81 -14.01
C GLY A 13 22.65 -30.79 -13.00
N GLU A 14 23.55 -29.92 -12.53
CA GLU A 14 23.19 -28.82 -11.64
C GLU A 14 22.51 -27.70 -12.43
N GLY A 15 21.65 -26.94 -11.75
CA GLY A 15 20.97 -25.79 -12.32
C GLY A 15 20.22 -24.99 -11.27
N TYR A 16 19.41 -24.03 -11.71
CA TYR A 16 18.70 -23.07 -10.85
C TYR A 16 17.74 -23.69 -9.81
N THR A 17 17.46 -24.99 -9.90
CA THR A 17 16.56 -25.70 -8.98
C THR A 17 17.22 -26.93 -8.34
N SER A 18 18.50 -27.21 -8.63
CA SER A 18 19.19 -28.41 -8.15
C SER A 18 20.70 -28.18 -8.10
N GLU A 19 21.30 -28.31 -6.93
CA GLU A 19 22.75 -28.23 -6.70
C GLU A 19 23.19 -29.51 -5.98
N PHE A 20 24.33 -30.09 -6.37
CA PHE A 20 24.88 -31.27 -5.74
C PHE A 20 26.00 -30.88 -4.78
N LYS A 21 26.00 -31.50 -3.60
CA LYS A 21 27.06 -31.33 -2.61
C LYS A 21 27.60 -32.70 -2.26
N GLU A 22 28.91 -32.85 -2.38
CA GLU A 22 29.59 -34.05 -1.90
C GLU A 22 29.78 -33.97 -0.38
N SER A 23 29.39 -35.03 0.32
CA SER A 23 29.57 -35.17 1.76
C SER A 23 30.11 -36.57 2.03
N ARG A 24 31.28 -36.66 2.65
CA ARG A 24 31.90 -37.95 3.00
C ARG A 24 31.69 -38.30 4.47
N ASN A 25 32.22 -37.46 5.37
CA ASN A 25 32.26 -37.75 6.81
C ASN A 25 31.46 -36.75 7.66
N ALA A 26 31.07 -35.61 7.10
CA ALA A 26 30.26 -34.59 7.76
C ALA A 26 29.63 -33.69 6.69
N LEU A 27 28.54 -33.00 7.06
CA LEU A 27 27.87 -32.05 6.18
C LEU A 27 28.84 -30.90 5.79
N PRO A 28 28.91 -30.53 4.51
CA PRO A 28 29.79 -29.46 4.06
C PRO A 28 29.30 -28.09 4.59
N ALA A 29 30.24 -27.22 4.95
CA ALA A 29 29.95 -25.94 5.59
C ALA A 29 29.05 -25.01 4.74
N ASN A 30 29.12 -25.13 3.42
CA ASN A 30 28.31 -24.36 2.48
C ASN A 30 26.90 -24.94 2.23
N ILE A 31 26.53 -26.04 2.88
CA ILE A 31 25.19 -26.62 2.69
C ILE A 31 24.09 -25.67 3.18
N PHE A 32 24.38 -24.93 4.25
CA PHE A 32 23.45 -23.93 4.78
C PHE A 32 23.24 -22.78 3.79
N GLU A 33 24.29 -22.35 3.09
CA GLU A 33 24.22 -21.31 2.06
C GLU A 33 23.39 -21.76 0.87
N THR A 34 23.60 -22.99 0.38
CA THR A 34 22.78 -23.60 -0.68
C THR A 34 21.31 -23.73 -0.25
N VAL A 35 21.05 -24.19 0.98
CA VAL A 35 19.69 -24.30 1.52
C VAL A 35 19.05 -22.91 1.63
N CYS A 36 19.77 -21.89 2.10
CA CYS A 36 19.30 -20.52 2.12
C CYS A 36 19.05 -19.95 0.72
N ALA A 37 19.90 -20.26 -0.27
CA ALA A 37 19.73 -19.82 -1.66
C ALA A 37 18.47 -20.42 -2.30
N PHE A 38 18.20 -21.70 -2.07
CA PHE A 38 16.97 -22.35 -2.57
C PHE A 38 15.71 -21.95 -1.80
N LEU A 39 15.83 -21.67 -0.50
CA LEU A 39 14.72 -21.18 0.32
C LEU A 39 14.39 -19.70 0.07
N ASN A 40 15.36 -18.90 -0.40
CA ASN A 40 15.19 -17.47 -0.64
C ASN A 40 15.35 -17.09 -2.11
N ARG A 41 14.22 -17.03 -2.83
CA ARG A 41 14.10 -16.24 -4.08
C ARG A 41 14.25 -14.70 -3.89
N PHE A 42 14.89 -14.25 -2.81
CA PHE A 42 15.60 -12.97 -2.66
C PHE A 42 16.25 -12.96 -1.25
N SER A 43 17.55 -13.24 -1.14
CA SER A 43 18.31 -13.02 0.11
C SER A 43 19.32 -11.90 -0.12
N PRO A 44 18.95 -10.66 0.18
CA PRO A 44 19.82 -9.52 -0.04
C PRO A 44 20.87 -9.45 1.07
N HIS A 45 22.11 -9.71 0.69
CA HIS A 45 23.22 -9.69 1.63
C HIS A 45 23.88 -8.31 1.69
N PRO A 46 24.07 -7.73 2.88
CA PRO A 46 24.76 -6.45 3.02
C PRO A 46 26.23 -6.58 2.63
N LYS A 47 26.68 -5.79 1.64
CA LYS A 47 28.12 -5.69 1.29
C LYS A 47 28.97 -5.22 2.49
N ASN A 48 28.40 -4.41 3.39
CA ASN A 48 29.02 -4.05 4.66
C ASN A 48 28.00 -4.14 5.82
N PRO A 49 28.03 -5.23 6.61
CA PRO A 49 27.09 -5.45 7.70
C PRO A 49 27.13 -4.40 8.82
N ALA A 50 28.30 -3.80 9.08
CA ALA A 50 28.46 -2.81 10.16
C ALA A 50 27.78 -1.49 9.81
N ILE A 51 27.96 -1.01 8.58
CA ILE A 51 27.33 0.21 8.08
C ILE A 51 25.80 0.04 8.05
N VAL A 52 25.30 -1.11 7.59
CA VAL A 52 23.87 -1.39 7.52
C VAL A 52 23.23 -1.40 8.91
N LYS A 53 23.85 -2.06 9.90
CA LYS A 53 23.35 -2.05 11.29
C LYS A 53 23.30 -0.65 11.88
N PHE A 54 24.30 0.19 11.61
CA PHE A 54 24.34 1.58 12.07
C PHE A 54 23.15 2.39 11.52
N PHE A 55 22.88 2.33 10.21
CA PHE A 55 21.76 3.06 9.62
C PHE A 55 20.39 2.50 10.00
N GLN A 56 20.27 1.20 10.24
CA GLN A 56 19.07 0.57 10.77
C GLN A 56 18.75 1.03 12.19
N GLN A 57 19.75 1.08 13.07
CA GLN A 57 19.57 1.57 14.44
C GLN A 57 19.16 3.05 14.50
N MET A 58 19.61 3.86 13.54
CA MET A 58 19.17 5.25 13.40
C MET A 58 17.80 5.42 12.73
N GLY A 59 17.14 4.33 12.33
CA GLY A 59 15.86 4.36 11.60
C GLY A 59 15.98 5.01 10.21
N ARG A 60 17.19 5.08 9.65
CA ARG A 60 17.47 5.70 8.33
C ARG A 60 17.57 4.68 7.20
N ALA A 61 17.65 3.40 7.52
CA ALA A 61 17.64 2.31 6.56
C ALA A 61 16.78 1.15 7.08
N GLU A 62 16.09 0.46 6.19
CA GLU A 62 15.31 -0.74 6.51
C GLU A 62 16.15 -2.02 6.33
N GLU A 63 15.55 -3.17 6.63
CA GLU A 63 16.15 -4.47 6.28
C GLU A 63 16.32 -4.59 4.76
N LEU A 64 17.50 -5.04 4.34
CA LEU A 64 17.78 -5.33 2.95
C LEU A 64 16.68 -6.22 2.36
N GLY A 65 16.14 -5.84 1.20
CA GLY A 65 15.02 -6.54 0.55
C GLY A 65 13.63 -6.23 1.04
N SER A 66 13.48 -5.42 2.11
CA SER A 66 12.15 -4.96 2.55
C SER A 66 11.41 -4.28 1.40
N GLY A 67 12.10 -3.47 0.58
CA GLY A 67 11.51 -2.78 -0.56
C GLY A 67 10.87 -3.72 -1.58
N ILE A 68 11.56 -4.81 -1.96
CA ILE A 68 11.05 -5.79 -2.91
C ILE A 68 9.87 -6.57 -2.32
N ARG A 69 9.99 -6.96 -1.04
CA ARG A 69 8.92 -7.64 -0.30
C ARG A 69 7.68 -6.77 -0.17
N ASN A 70 7.85 -5.50 0.19
CA ASN A 70 6.78 -4.52 0.34
C ASN A 70 6.09 -4.27 -1.00
N ILE A 71 6.83 -4.08 -2.09
CA ILE A 71 6.21 -3.91 -3.41
C ILE A 71 5.42 -5.15 -3.77
N LYS A 72 5.98 -6.36 -3.63
CA LYS A 72 5.24 -7.60 -3.93
C LYS A 72 3.97 -7.77 -3.07
N GLN A 73 4.01 -7.35 -1.80
CA GLN A 73 2.88 -7.45 -0.87
C GLN A 73 1.79 -6.42 -1.15
N TYR A 74 2.16 -5.17 -1.42
CA TYR A 74 1.20 -4.07 -1.50
C TYR A 74 0.75 -3.77 -2.94
N LEU A 75 1.54 -4.09 -3.96
CA LEU A 75 1.20 -3.81 -5.37
C LEU A 75 -0.17 -4.40 -5.80
N PRO A 76 -0.56 -5.64 -5.39
CA PRO A 76 -1.89 -6.17 -5.69
C PRO A 76 -3.05 -5.38 -5.07
N LEU A 77 -2.81 -4.61 -4.00
CA LEU A 77 -3.85 -3.76 -3.38
C LEU A 77 -4.14 -2.52 -4.23
N TYR A 78 -3.17 -2.07 -5.02
CA TYR A 78 -3.30 -0.88 -5.87
C TYR A 78 -3.78 -1.22 -7.28
N SER A 79 -3.41 -2.39 -7.82
CA SER A 79 -3.87 -2.84 -9.14
C SER A 79 -4.03 -4.36 -9.18
N LYS A 80 -5.24 -4.81 -9.53
CA LYS A 80 -5.63 -6.23 -9.52
C LYS A 80 -4.87 -7.09 -10.55
N GLN A 81 -4.32 -6.48 -11.60
CA GLN A 81 -3.56 -7.14 -12.66
C GLN A 81 -2.12 -6.61 -12.77
N SER A 82 -1.53 -6.27 -11.63
CA SER A 82 -0.16 -5.79 -11.60
C SER A 82 0.86 -6.92 -11.61
N LYS A 83 1.94 -6.75 -12.37
CA LYS A 83 3.12 -7.63 -12.38
C LYS A 83 4.34 -6.84 -11.92
N PHE A 84 5.09 -7.45 -11.02
CA PHE A 84 6.34 -6.93 -10.51
C PHE A 84 7.49 -7.85 -10.91
N GLU A 85 8.48 -7.31 -11.60
CA GLU A 85 9.71 -8.01 -11.94
C GLU A 85 10.92 -7.20 -11.51
N PHE A 86 11.84 -7.86 -10.81
CA PHE A 86 13.12 -7.30 -10.40
C PHE A 86 14.23 -8.10 -11.07
N ILE A 87 15.04 -7.43 -11.88
CA ILE A 87 16.14 -8.03 -12.63
C ILE A 87 17.45 -7.47 -12.06
N GLU A 88 18.25 -8.35 -11.49
CA GLU A 88 19.55 -8.01 -10.90
C GLU A 88 20.67 -8.29 -11.92
N GLY A 89 21.52 -7.30 -12.16
CA GLY A 89 22.68 -7.33 -13.07
C GLY A 89 23.63 -6.18 -12.74
N ASP A 90 24.51 -5.77 -13.66
CA ASP A 90 25.41 -4.61 -13.46
C ASP A 90 24.66 -3.32 -13.11
N THR A 91 23.41 -3.21 -13.57
CA THR A 91 22.42 -2.25 -13.09
C THR A 91 21.16 -3.02 -12.73
N PHE A 92 20.58 -2.77 -11.56
CA PHE A 92 19.30 -3.37 -11.23
C PHE A 92 18.18 -2.69 -12.02
N LYS A 93 17.21 -3.47 -12.50
CA LYS A 93 16.00 -2.97 -13.16
C LYS A 93 14.78 -3.43 -12.37
N THR A 94 13.89 -2.49 -12.08
CA THR A 94 12.58 -2.76 -11.49
C THR A 94 11.52 -2.44 -12.53
N ILE A 95 10.73 -3.45 -12.92
CA ILE A 95 9.65 -3.32 -13.90
C ILE A 95 8.33 -3.54 -13.16
N ILE A 96 7.48 -2.51 -13.18
CA ILE A 96 6.13 -2.56 -12.61
C ILE A 96 5.16 -2.38 -13.77
N THR A 97 4.49 -3.45 -14.17
CA THR A 97 3.39 -3.39 -15.13
C THR A 97 2.10 -3.31 -14.35
N TYR A 98 1.28 -2.32 -14.65
CA TYR A 98 -0.07 -2.20 -14.09
C TYR A 98 -1.00 -1.75 -15.22
N GLU A 99 -2.25 -2.24 -15.20
CA GLU A 99 -3.31 -1.58 -15.95
C GLU A 99 -3.48 -0.20 -15.33
N GLU A 100 -3.37 0.86 -16.14
CA GLU A 100 -3.74 2.19 -15.65
C GLU A 100 -5.16 2.07 -15.10
N PRO A 101 -5.41 2.43 -13.83
CA PRO A 101 -6.78 2.67 -13.43
C PRO A 101 -7.30 3.73 -14.40
N ASP A 102 -8.46 3.49 -15.03
CA ASP A 102 -9.20 4.57 -15.69
C ASP A 102 -9.11 5.79 -14.77
N ALA A 103 -8.78 6.98 -15.28
CA ALA A 103 -8.53 8.17 -14.46
C ALA A 103 -9.64 8.45 -13.41
N THR A 104 -10.83 7.89 -13.61
CA THR A 104 -11.96 7.80 -12.66
C THR A 104 -11.69 7.04 -11.35
N MET A 105 -10.83 6.02 -11.30
CA MET A 105 -10.55 5.26 -10.07
C MET A 105 -9.60 5.99 -9.09
N GLN A 106 -8.67 6.81 -9.59
CA GLN A 106 -7.82 7.65 -8.72
C GLN A 106 -8.59 8.86 -8.17
N GLU A 107 -9.45 9.48 -8.98
CA GLU A 107 -10.37 10.52 -8.50
C GLU A 107 -11.31 9.96 -7.43
N THR A 108 -11.91 8.78 -7.62
CA THR A 108 -12.82 8.20 -6.62
C THR A 108 -12.12 7.79 -5.31
N MET A 109 -10.87 7.30 -5.33
CA MET A 109 -10.13 6.99 -4.09
C MET A 109 -9.71 8.24 -3.31
N GLN A 110 -9.34 9.32 -4.01
CA GLN A 110 -9.07 10.60 -3.35
C GLN A 110 -10.36 11.20 -2.80
N GLU A 111 -11.42 11.28 -3.62
CA GLU A 111 -12.73 11.80 -3.23
C GLU A 111 -13.29 11.07 -2.00
N THR A 112 -13.13 9.74 -1.94
CA THR A 112 -13.54 8.96 -0.76
C THR A 112 -12.75 9.33 0.49
N MET A 113 -11.43 9.52 0.42
CA MET A 113 -10.64 9.96 1.59
C MET A 113 -11.02 11.36 2.08
N GLN A 114 -11.30 12.29 1.16
CA GLN A 114 -11.64 13.68 1.49
C GLN A 114 -13.03 13.79 2.11
N VAL A 115 -14.01 13.06 1.55
CA VAL A 115 -15.35 12.95 2.12
C VAL A 115 -15.29 12.25 3.48
N ASN A 116 -14.50 11.19 3.65
CA ASN A 116 -14.34 10.52 4.96
C ASN A 116 -13.83 11.49 6.03
N HIS A 117 -12.78 12.26 5.71
CA HIS A 117 -12.20 13.22 6.65
C HIS A 117 -13.17 14.35 7.00
N LEU A 118 -14.02 14.76 6.06
CA LEU A 118 -15.12 15.69 6.32
C LEU A 118 -16.14 15.10 7.30
N ILE A 119 -16.64 13.89 7.04
CA ILE A 119 -17.69 13.24 7.83
C ILE A 119 -17.23 13.02 9.28
N LEU A 120 -15.96 12.65 9.49
CA LEU A 120 -15.39 12.47 10.82
C LEU A 120 -15.31 13.78 11.64
N LYS A 121 -15.21 14.93 10.97
CA LYS A 121 -15.11 16.25 11.63
C LYS A 121 -16.42 17.01 11.69
N CYS A 122 -17.43 16.57 10.95
CA CYS A 122 -18.78 17.14 11.00
C CYS A 122 -19.50 16.64 12.27
N VAL A 123 -19.69 17.53 13.23
CA VAL A 123 -20.39 17.24 14.49
C VAL A 123 -21.46 18.29 14.71
N GLY A 124 -22.73 17.86 14.81
CA GLY A 124 -23.87 18.76 14.93
C GLY A 124 -24.05 19.65 13.70
N GLU A 125 -24.51 20.88 13.92
CA GLU A 125 -24.64 21.90 12.88
C GLU A 125 -23.37 22.74 12.78
N ILE A 126 -22.69 22.66 11.64
CA ILE A 126 -21.40 23.33 11.43
C ILE A 126 -21.42 24.18 10.17
N SER A 127 -20.80 25.37 10.25
CA SER A 127 -20.63 26.24 9.08
C SER A 127 -19.43 25.81 8.23
N VAL A 128 -19.43 26.20 6.95
CA VAL A 128 -18.29 25.98 6.03
C VAL A 128 -16.99 26.54 6.59
N ASN A 129 -17.04 27.73 7.21
CA ASN A 129 -15.85 28.37 7.78
C ASN A 129 -15.27 27.56 8.95
N GLN A 130 -16.12 27.01 9.81
CA GLN A 130 -15.70 26.16 10.91
C GLN A 130 -15.12 24.83 10.40
N LEU A 131 -15.77 24.19 9.42
CA LEU A 131 -15.25 22.97 8.78
C LEU A 131 -13.88 23.21 8.15
N MET A 132 -13.72 24.27 7.35
CA MET A 132 -12.44 24.63 6.75
C MET A 132 -11.35 24.86 7.81
N LYS A 133 -11.70 25.51 8.94
CA LYS A 133 -10.76 25.73 10.06
C LYS A 133 -10.32 24.40 10.70
N VAL A 134 -11.26 23.49 10.97
CA VAL A 134 -10.97 22.18 11.56
C VAL A 134 -10.14 21.30 10.61
N LEU A 135 -10.41 21.39 9.31
CA LEU A 135 -9.69 20.67 8.26
C LEU A 135 -8.38 21.36 7.83
N LYS A 136 -8.08 22.54 8.38
CA LYS A 136 -6.90 23.38 8.03
C LYS A 136 -6.82 23.72 6.53
N LEU A 137 -7.97 23.93 5.88
CA LEU A 137 -8.07 24.27 4.47
C LEU A 137 -8.25 25.78 4.28
N LYS A 138 -7.59 26.34 3.25
CA LYS A 138 -7.61 27.79 2.94
C LYS A 138 -8.49 28.15 1.74
N ASN A 139 -8.59 27.26 0.75
CA ASN A 139 -9.33 27.54 -0.49
C ASN A 139 -10.80 27.12 -0.37
N ARG A 140 -11.70 28.10 -0.37
CA ARG A 140 -13.15 27.90 -0.17
C ARG A 140 -13.84 27.26 -1.37
N ASP A 141 -13.47 27.65 -2.59
CA ASP A 141 -14.11 27.14 -3.81
C ASP A 141 -13.73 25.68 -4.02
N ASN A 142 -12.45 25.37 -3.80
CA ASN A 142 -11.97 23.99 -3.84
C ASN A 142 -12.64 23.13 -2.76
N PHE A 143 -12.82 23.67 -1.55
CA PHE A 143 -13.52 22.95 -0.48
C PHE A 143 -14.96 22.61 -0.85
N ARG A 144 -15.70 23.55 -1.46
CA ARG A 144 -17.07 23.28 -1.91
C ARG A 144 -17.12 22.21 -3.01
N LYS A 145 -16.23 22.30 -4.00
CA LYS A 145 -16.19 21.39 -5.15
C LYS A 145 -15.78 19.97 -4.76
N ILE A 146 -14.74 19.81 -3.96
CA ILE A 146 -14.14 18.50 -3.65
C ILE A 146 -14.77 17.84 -2.41
N TYR A 147 -15.21 18.61 -1.41
CA TYR A 147 -15.70 18.05 -0.14
C TYR A 147 -17.21 18.14 -0.03
N MET A 148 -17.77 19.33 -0.18
CA MET A 148 -19.20 19.56 0.09
C MET A 148 -20.10 18.96 -0.97
N LYS A 149 -19.83 19.23 -2.25
CA LYS A 149 -20.68 18.77 -3.35
C LYS A 149 -20.80 17.23 -3.37
N PRO A 150 -19.69 16.45 -3.32
CA PRO A 150 -19.79 14.99 -3.28
C PRO A 150 -20.49 14.49 -2.02
N ALA A 151 -20.26 15.10 -0.85
CA ALA A 151 -20.90 14.67 0.39
C ALA A 151 -22.42 14.93 0.41
N ILE A 152 -22.88 16.01 -0.24
CA ILE A 152 -24.31 16.32 -0.42
C ILE A 152 -24.94 15.37 -1.45
N GLU A 153 -24.28 15.17 -2.60
CA GLU A 153 -24.76 14.29 -3.68
C GLU A 153 -24.87 12.83 -3.21
N ASN A 154 -23.92 12.37 -2.38
CA ASN A 154 -23.99 11.05 -1.76
C ASN A 154 -25.01 10.97 -0.59
N GLY A 155 -25.65 12.08 -0.23
CA GLY A 155 -26.65 12.16 0.83
C GLY A 155 -26.09 11.94 2.24
N LEU A 156 -24.81 12.21 2.46
CA LEU A 156 -24.15 12.04 3.76
C LEU A 156 -24.31 13.28 4.65
N ILE A 157 -24.38 14.46 4.04
CA ILE A 157 -24.68 15.73 4.71
C ILE A 157 -25.86 16.44 4.04
N GLU A 158 -26.55 17.27 4.81
CA GLU A 158 -27.64 18.10 4.33
C GLU A 158 -27.49 19.56 4.79
N MET A 159 -28.13 20.46 4.05
CA MET A 159 -28.22 21.89 4.37
C MET A 159 -29.32 22.13 5.40
N THR A 160 -29.08 23.01 6.37
CA THR A 160 -30.11 23.39 7.34
C THR A 160 -31.19 24.27 6.73
N ILE A 161 -30.85 25.06 5.69
CA ILE A 161 -31.77 25.95 4.97
C ILE A 161 -31.73 25.59 3.48
N PRO A 162 -32.46 24.54 3.03
CA PRO A 162 -32.41 24.07 1.65
C PRO A 162 -32.98 25.09 0.65
N ASP A 163 -34.00 25.85 1.03
CA ASP A 163 -34.68 26.82 0.15
C ASP A 163 -33.79 28.02 -0.21
N GLN A 164 -32.75 28.29 0.58
CA GLN A 164 -31.82 29.39 0.38
C GLN A 164 -30.37 28.92 0.49
N PRO A 165 -29.84 28.22 -0.54
CA PRO A 165 -28.51 27.62 -0.49
C PRO A 165 -27.37 28.63 -0.33
N LYS A 166 -27.59 29.89 -0.74
CA LYS A 166 -26.62 30.99 -0.63
C LYS A 166 -26.76 31.81 0.67
N ASN A 167 -27.60 31.38 1.62
CA ASN A 167 -27.83 32.11 2.87
C ASN A 167 -26.53 32.23 3.70
N ARG A 168 -26.29 33.42 4.29
CA ARG A 168 -25.12 33.71 5.12
C ARG A 168 -25.04 32.83 6.37
N ASN A 169 -26.19 32.43 6.92
CA ASN A 169 -26.32 31.60 8.10
C ASN A 169 -26.46 30.10 7.76
N GLN A 170 -26.15 29.70 6.52
CA GLN A 170 -26.21 28.30 6.12
C GLN A 170 -25.25 27.45 6.96
N LYS A 171 -25.78 26.35 7.51
CA LYS A 171 -25.02 25.31 8.19
C LYS A 171 -25.29 23.96 7.53
N TYR A 172 -24.44 23.01 7.87
CA TYR A 172 -24.50 21.65 7.38
C TYR A 172 -24.52 20.69 8.57
N ARG A 173 -25.26 19.59 8.43
CA ARG A 173 -25.31 18.51 9.42
C ARG A 173 -25.29 17.16 8.74
N LEU A 174 -24.89 16.13 9.49
CA LEU A 174 -24.94 14.74 9.01
C LEU A 174 -26.39 14.27 8.87
N THR A 175 -26.67 13.52 7.82
CA THR A 175 -27.93 12.78 7.68
C THR A 175 -27.87 11.47 8.47
N LYS A 176 -28.99 10.74 8.57
CA LYS A 176 -29.00 9.37 9.12
C LYS A 176 -28.00 8.46 8.39
N LYS A 177 -27.88 8.61 7.07
CA LYS A 177 -26.90 7.88 6.24
C LYS A 177 -25.47 8.27 6.59
N GLY A 178 -25.20 9.58 6.74
CA GLY A 178 -23.89 10.09 7.16
C GLY A 178 -23.45 9.60 8.54
N GLU A 179 -24.38 9.53 9.50
CA GLU A 179 -24.11 9.01 10.85
C GLU A 179 -23.78 7.51 10.84
N MET A 180 -24.53 6.70 10.08
CA MET A 180 -24.21 5.29 9.90
C MET A 180 -22.82 5.11 9.26
N PHE A 181 -22.54 5.89 8.22
CA PHE A 181 -21.25 5.86 7.53
C PHE A 181 -20.09 6.28 8.45
N ARG A 182 -20.28 7.29 9.30
CA ARG A 182 -19.31 7.73 10.30
C ARG A 182 -18.94 6.60 11.26
N LYS A 183 -19.91 5.78 11.69
CA LYS A 183 -19.66 4.61 12.55
C LYS A 183 -18.82 3.56 11.84
N THR A 184 -19.10 3.28 10.57
CA THR A 184 -18.33 2.32 9.76
C THR A 184 -16.86 2.75 9.61
N ILE A 185 -16.59 4.03 9.35
CA ILE A 185 -15.21 4.55 9.23
C ILE A 185 -14.48 4.48 10.57
N GLY A 186 -15.17 4.80 11.68
CA GLY A 186 -14.57 4.80 13.01
C GLY A 186 -14.16 3.42 13.54
N GLN A 187 -14.74 2.33 13.00
CA GLN A 187 -14.47 0.95 13.39
C GLN A 187 -13.28 0.31 12.63
N GLN A 188 -12.72 0.98 11.62
CA GLN A 188 -11.58 0.51 10.83
C GLN A 188 -10.21 0.94 11.41
N LYS A 189 -10.14 1.24 12.71
CA LYS A 189 -8.91 1.61 13.41
C LYS A 189 -8.46 0.52 14.37
#